data_AF-A0A0R3UNE2-F1
#
_entry.id   AF-A0A0R3UNE2-F1
#
_cell.length_a   1.000
_cell.length_b   1.000
_cell.length_c   1.000
_cell.angle_alpha   90.00
_cell.angle_beta   90.00
_cell.angle_gamma   90.00
#
_symmetry.space_group_name_H-M   'P 1'
#
loop_
_entity.id
_entity.type
_entity.pdbx_description
1 polymer ?
#
loop_
_entity_poly.entity_id
_entity_poly.type
_entity_poly.pdbx_seq_one_letter_code
_entity_poly.pdbx_strand_id
1 'polypeptide(L)'
;METTGRSHGLSPGKDTLSQTFPGICNSQMACSASSVSSSDQTKSSQNEIENIDSLVSKWDDVRFIAISGKRKSGKDYFAKVLHDEIQEKLRLTAVIVHISEPIKRAFAEEHNLDLSELMSSSSYKERYRRQMVRWGEKLRRSDATVFCRKALQYLDEDYPVKPSVVIIADCRRPSDLEYFSSLNKSTPLLHLRVVASPATRKARGWTYSSGIDNAETECALDTASFDVLVVNESKRTLDLSLKLVKRALNGNHLRKAATI
;
A
#
# COMPACT_ATOMS: atom_id res chain seq x y z
N MET A 1 -36.22 55.85 28.56
CA MET A 1 -35.74 54.50 28.91
C MET A 1 -34.76 54.09 27.83
N GLU A 2 -33.57 54.72 27.72
CA GLU A 2 -32.41 54.59 28.62
C GLU A 2 -32.07 53.10 28.86
N THR A 3 -30.90 52.56 28.56
CA THR A 3 -29.55 53.15 28.57
C THR A 3 -28.61 52.53 27.53
N THR A 4 -27.68 53.39 27.08
CA THR A 4 -26.43 53.14 26.39
C THR A 4 -25.37 52.51 27.31
N GLY A 5 -24.39 51.81 26.73
CA GLY A 5 -23.14 51.45 27.40
C GLY A 5 -21.99 51.24 26.41
N ARG A 6 -21.11 52.24 26.34
CA ARG A 6 -19.87 52.30 25.53
C ARG A 6 -18.74 52.70 26.47
N SER A 7 -17.63 51.96 26.48
CA SER A 7 -16.27 52.43 26.84
C SER A 7 -15.29 51.26 26.67
N HIS A 8 -14.28 51.33 25.79
CA HIS A 8 -12.92 51.84 26.06
C HIS A 8 -12.25 51.10 27.23
N GLY A 9 -11.04 50.53 27.16
CA GLY A 9 -9.96 50.49 26.18
C GLY A 9 -8.73 49.80 26.81
N LEU A 10 -7.61 49.84 26.08
CA LEU A 10 -6.21 49.62 26.53
C LEU A 10 -5.63 48.18 26.46
N SER A 11 -4.83 47.96 25.40
CA SER A 11 -3.54 47.23 25.43
C SER A 11 -2.50 48.04 26.25
N PRO A 12 -1.36 47.47 26.73
CA PRO A 12 -0.24 47.06 25.85
C PRO A 12 0.67 45.91 26.37
N GLY A 13 1.63 45.50 25.52
CA GLY A 13 2.80 44.66 25.87
C GLY A 13 2.87 43.39 25.01
N LYS A 14 3.45 43.40 23.81
CA LYS A 14 4.89 43.23 23.53
C LYS A 14 5.55 42.20 24.45
N ASP A 15 5.74 40.99 23.94
CA ASP A 15 6.97 40.23 24.18
C ASP A 15 7.30 39.38 22.94
N THR A 16 8.38 39.82 22.31
CA THR A 16 9.06 39.20 21.18
C THR A 16 10.14 38.30 21.79
N LEU A 17 10.04 36.98 21.61
CA LEU A 17 11.17 36.07 21.86
C LEU A 17 11.53 35.33 20.59
N SER A 18 12.36 36.02 19.81
CA SER A 18 13.28 35.47 18.82
C SER A 18 14.31 34.58 19.53
N GLN A 19 14.29 33.28 19.27
CA GLN A 19 15.46 32.44 19.57
C GLN A 19 16.39 32.45 18.35
N THR A 20 17.38 33.33 18.45
CA THR A 20 18.59 33.38 17.64
C THR A 20 19.51 32.21 18.01
N PHE A 21 19.92 31.41 17.02
CA PHE A 21 21.09 30.53 17.12
C PHE A 21 22.36 31.34 16.82
N PRO A 22 23.46 31.17 17.58
CA PRO A 22 24.70 31.87 17.31
C PRO A 22 25.44 31.23 16.13
N GLY A 23 25.96 32.08 15.25
CA GLY A 23 26.93 31.71 14.22
C GLY A 23 28.35 32.12 14.60
N ILE A 24 29.28 31.49 13.87
CA ILE A 24 30.70 31.81 13.64
C ILE A 24 31.70 31.10 14.56
N CYS A 25 32.41 30.11 14.01
CA CYS A 25 33.87 30.22 13.82
C CYS A 25 34.36 29.23 12.73
N ASN A 26 35.15 29.77 11.81
CA ASN A 26 35.89 29.08 10.76
C ASN A 26 37.21 28.59 11.39
N SER A 27 37.53 27.31 11.31
CA SER A 27 38.91 26.84 11.49
C SER A 27 39.22 25.72 10.49
N GLN A 28 40.13 26.03 9.56
CA GLN A 28 40.91 25.06 8.83
C GLN A 28 41.85 24.35 9.81
N MET A 29 41.91 23.02 9.81
CA MET A 29 43.13 22.24 9.54
C MET A 29 42.98 20.74 9.84
N ALA A 30 43.69 19.98 9.00
CA ALA A 30 44.28 18.67 9.22
C ALA A 30 43.36 17.43 9.07
N CYS A 31 43.49 16.85 7.88
CA CYS A 31 43.19 15.46 7.58
C CYS A 31 43.95 14.51 8.51
N SER A 32 43.22 13.59 9.14
CA SER A 32 43.77 12.34 9.68
C SER A 32 42.96 11.20 9.07
N ALA A 33 43.57 10.50 8.12
CA ALA A 33 42.98 9.34 7.49
C ALA A 33 42.88 8.20 8.51
N SER A 34 41.71 8.01 9.10
CA SER A 34 41.31 6.74 9.71
C SER A 34 40.72 5.86 8.62
N SER A 35 41.43 4.77 8.31
CA SER A 35 41.00 3.72 7.39
C SER A 35 39.69 3.11 7.89
N VAL A 36 38.56 3.50 7.28
CA VAL A 36 37.30 2.79 7.40
C VAL A 36 37.46 1.47 6.67
N SER A 37 37.41 0.37 7.43
CA SER A 37 37.41 -0.99 6.91
C SER A 37 36.30 -1.19 5.89
N SER A 38 36.67 -1.54 4.66
CA SER A 38 35.80 -1.84 3.51
C SER A 38 34.95 -3.12 3.65
N SER A 39 34.83 -3.66 4.86
CA SER A 39 34.17 -4.94 5.17
C SER A 39 32.71 -4.82 5.62
N ASP A 40 32.23 -3.62 6.00
CA ASP A 40 30.88 -3.45 6.54
C ASP A 40 29.80 -3.15 5.49
N GLN A 41 30.13 -2.43 4.40
CA GLN A 41 29.17 -2.17 3.31
C GLN A 41 28.94 -3.39 2.39
N THR A 42 29.92 -4.30 2.31
CA THR A 42 29.86 -5.52 1.50
C THR A 42 29.04 -6.62 2.18
N LYS A 43 29.09 -6.73 3.52
CA LYS A 43 28.30 -7.70 4.28
C LYS A 43 26.80 -7.38 4.33
N SER A 44 26.42 -6.11 4.47
CA SER A 44 25.00 -5.71 4.46
C SER A 44 24.35 -6.00 3.11
N SER A 45 25.07 -5.70 2.02
CA SER A 45 24.59 -5.90 0.65
C SER A 45 24.51 -7.39 0.28
N GLN A 46 25.45 -8.21 0.73
CA GLN A 46 25.42 -9.66 0.51
C GLN A 46 24.28 -10.34 1.30
N ASN A 47 24.09 -9.99 2.56
CA ASN A 47 22.97 -10.50 3.37
C ASN A 47 21.61 -10.08 2.79
N GLU A 48 21.48 -8.86 2.25
CA GLU A 48 20.25 -8.42 1.60
C GLU A 48 19.96 -9.20 0.31
N ILE A 49 20.98 -9.47 -0.51
CA ILE A 49 20.83 -10.25 -1.76
C ILE A 49 20.49 -11.72 -1.45
N GLU A 50 21.17 -12.37 -0.51
CA GLU A 50 20.85 -13.74 -0.09
C GLU A 50 19.44 -13.85 0.51
N ASN A 51 18.98 -12.82 1.23
CA ASN A 51 17.62 -12.76 1.75
C ASN A 51 16.57 -12.59 0.64
N ILE A 52 16.87 -11.82 -0.41
CA ILE A 52 15.99 -11.69 -1.58
C ILE A 52 15.92 -13.01 -2.38
N ASP A 53 17.05 -13.67 -2.64
CA ASP A 53 17.06 -14.93 -3.41
C ASP A 53 16.38 -16.08 -2.63
N SER A 54 16.55 -16.13 -1.31
CA SER A 54 15.84 -17.08 -0.45
C SER A 54 14.34 -16.78 -0.37
N LEU A 55 13.93 -15.50 -0.37
CA LEU A 55 12.51 -15.13 -0.46
C LEU A 55 11.93 -15.50 -1.84
N VAL A 56 12.62 -15.16 -2.93
CA VAL A 56 12.16 -15.48 -4.30
C VAL A 56 11.99 -16.99 -4.47
N SER A 57 12.97 -17.80 -4.03
CA SER A 57 12.89 -19.26 -4.12
C SER A 57 11.79 -19.87 -3.23
N LYS A 58 11.40 -19.20 -2.14
CA LYS A 58 10.29 -19.65 -1.29
C LYS A 58 8.92 -19.51 -1.97
N TRP A 59 8.75 -18.49 -2.79
CA TRP A 59 7.47 -18.08 -3.39
C TRP A 59 7.37 -18.43 -4.90
N ASP A 60 8.30 -19.21 -5.44
CA ASP A 60 8.43 -19.50 -6.88
C ASP A 60 7.34 -20.43 -7.44
N ASP A 61 6.63 -21.16 -6.58
CA ASP A 61 5.49 -22.03 -6.88
C ASP A 61 4.14 -21.37 -6.56
N VAL A 62 4.15 -20.14 -6.01
CA VAL A 62 2.94 -19.43 -5.60
C VAL A 62 2.38 -18.58 -6.74
N ARG A 63 1.07 -18.67 -6.97
CA ARG A 63 0.38 -17.79 -7.91
C ARG A 63 0.04 -16.46 -7.24
N PHE A 64 0.64 -15.38 -7.71
CA PHE A 64 0.28 -14.03 -7.28
C PHE A 64 -0.85 -13.44 -8.13
N ILE A 65 -1.81 -12.81 -7.46
CA ILE A 65 -2.91 -12.06 -8.06
C ILE A 65 -2.90 -10.64 -7.47
N ALA A 66 -2.61 -9.64 -8.29
CA ALA A 66 -2.69 -8.24 -7.87
C ALA A 66 -4.08 -7.67 -8.19
N ILE A 67 -4.70 -7.03 -7.22
CA ILE A 67 -5.96 -6.31 -7.40
C ILE A 67 -5.69 -4.81 -7.22
N SER A 68 -6.08 -4.04 -8.22
CA SER A 68 -6.10 -2.58 -8.14
C SER A 68 -7.48 -2.02 -8.46
N GLY A 69 -7.78 -0.81 -7.99
CA GLY A 69 -9.04 -0.15 -8.29
C GLY A 69 -9.29 1.07 -7.41
N LYS A 70 -10.04 2.03 -7.93
CA LYS A 70 -10.36 3.27 -7.22
C LYS A 70 -11.25 3.02 -6.01
N ARG A 71 -11.20 3.91 -5.02
CA ARG A 71 -12.09 3.89 -3.84
C ARG A 71 -13.56 3.70 -4.25
N LYS A 72 -14.26 2.83 -3.52
CA LYS A 72 -15.66 2.41 -3.75
C LYS A 72 -15.92 1.66 -5.08
N SER A 73 -14.90 1.22 -5.82
CA SER A 73 -15.08 0.27 -6.93
C SER A 73 -15.51 -1.13 -6.47
N GLY A 74 -15.33 -1.44 -5.19
CA GLY A 74 -15.66 -2.74 -4.59
C GLY A 74 -14.54 -3.78 -4.73
N LYS A 75 -13.29 -3.33 -4.93
CA LYS A 75 -12.12 -4.22 -5.01
C LYS A 75 -11.95 -5.15 -3.80
N ASP A 76 -12.22 -4.66 -2.58
CA ASP A 76 -12.10 -5.47 -1.35
C ASP A 76 -13.20 -6.54 -1.28
N TYR A 77 -14.40 -6.19 -1.78
CA TYR A 77 -15.49 -7.16 -1.92
C TYR A 77 -15.15 -8.22 -2.98
N PHE A 78 -14.62 -7.79 -4.13
CA PHE A 78 -14.21 -8.73 -5.18
C PHE A 78 -13.05 -9.63 -4.74
N ALA A 79 -12.08 -9.13 -3.97
CA ALA A 79 -11.00 -9.94 -3.41
C ALA A 79 -11.54 -11.10 -2.56
N LYS A 80 -12.56 -10.84 -1.73
CA LYS A 80 -13.26 -11.88 -0.95
C LYS A 80 -14.00 -12.88 -1.84
N VAL A 81 -14.78 -12.39 -2.81
CA VAL A 81 -15.48 -13.26 -3.77
C VAL A 81 -14.51 -14.17 -4.53
N LEU A 82 -13.37 -13.62 -4.98
CA LEU A 82 -12.34 -14.38 -5.68
C LEU A 82 -11.66 -15.40 -4.76
N HIS A 83 -11.35 -15.01 -3.53
CA HIS A 83 -10.80 -15.91 -2.53
C HIS A 83 -11.72 -17.12 -2.29
N ASP A 84 -13.00 -16.89 -2.04
CA ASP A 84 -13.97 -17.95 -1.77
C ASP A 84 -14.14 -18.85 -3.00
N GLU A 85 -14.15 -18.28 -4.21
CA GLU A 85 -14.18 -19.05 -5.46
C GLU A 85 -12.94 -19.96 -5.61
N ILE A 86 -11.75 -19.46 -5.28
CA ILE A 86 -10.50 -20.24 -5.37
C ILE A 86 -10.50 -21.38 -4.34
N GLN A 87 -10.86 -21.11 -3.09
CA GLN A 87 -10.87 -22.13 -2.04
C GLN A 87 -11.97 -23.17 -2.24
N GLU A 88 -13.20 -22.74 -2.53
CA GLU A 88 -14.35 -23.64 -2.56
C GLU A 88 -14.51 -24.37 -3.87
N LYS A 89 -14.21 -23.73 -5.01
CA LYS A 89 -14.44 -24.29 -6.34
C LYS A 89 -13.18 -24.84 -6.98
N LEU A 90 -12.05 -24.15 -6.84
CA LEU A 90 -10.77 -24.62 -7.39
C LEU A 90 -9.99 -25.50 -6.43
N ARG A 91 -10.40 -25.57 -5.15
CA ARG A 91 -9.76 -26.40 -4.10
C ARG A 91 -8.26 -26.09 -3.93
N LEU A 92 -7.89 -24.82 -4.10
CA LEU A 92 -6.55 -24.30 -3.85
C LEU A 92 -6.53 -23.50 -2.54
N THR A 93 -5.41 -23.53 -1.81
CA THR A 93 -5.24 -22.64 -0.66
C THR A 93 -4.97 -21.22 -1.16
N ALA A 94 -5.72 -20.25 -0.63
CA ALA A 94 -5.62 -18.85 -1.01
C ALA A 94 -5.60 -17.96 0.23
N VAL A 95 -4.76 -16.93 0.24
CA VAL A 95 -4.73 -15.92 1.31
C VAL A 95 -4.83 -14.52 0.70
N ILE A 96 -5.62 -13.65 1.34
CA ILE A 96 -5.71 -12.24 0.99
C ILE A 96 -4.69 -11.45 1.82
N VAL A 97 -3.81 -10.74 1.13
CA VAL A 97 -2.82 -9.84 1.72
C VAL A 97 -3.17 -8.40 1.39
N HIS A 98 -2.99 -7.51 2.37
CA HIS A 98 -3.14 -6.07 2.18
C HIS A 98 -1.80 -5.39 2.45
N ILE A 99 -1.23 -4.67 1.48
CA ILE A 99 -0.01 -3.87 1.66
C ILE A 99 -0.22 -2.77 2.70
N SER A 100 -1.47 -2.33 2.90
CA SER A 100 -1.79 -1.38 3.98
C SER A 100 -1.72 -1.97 5.39
N GLU A 101 -1.73 -3.30 5.56
CA GLU A 101 -1.59 -3.93 6.88
C GLU A 101 -0.15 -3.80 7.41
N PRO A 102 0.91 -4.11 6.64
CA PRO A 102 2.28 -3.92 7.13
C PRO A 102 2.64 -2.49 7.45
N ILE A 103 2.04 -1.51 6.74
CA ILE A 103 2.22 -0.09 7.06
C ILE A 103 1.69 0.19 8.46
N LYS A 104 0.51 -0.34 8.82
CA LYS A 104 -0.08 -0.14 10.15
C LYS A 104 0.70 -0.87 11.23
N ARG A 105 1.10 -2.13 10.99
CA ARG A 105 1.88 -2.92 11.95
C ARG A 105 3.21 -2.24 12.27
N ALA A 106 3.98 -1.89 11.25
CA ALA A 106 5.27 -1.25 11.43
C ALA A 106 5.15 0.20 11.97
N PHE A 107 4.10 0.95 11.60
CA PHE A 107 3.86 2.28 12.17
C PHE A 107 3.47 2.21 13.66
N ALA A 108 2.66 1.22 14.04
CA ALA A 108 2.28 1.03 15.43
C ALA A 108 3.48 0.65 16.30
N GLU A 109 4.34 -0.24 15.79
CA GLU A 109 5.58 -0.64 16.46
C GLU A 109 6.53 0.56 16.66
N GLU A 110 6.87 1.28 15.60
CA GLU A 110 7.78 2.44 15.64
C GLU A 110 7.30 3.55 16.58
N HIS A 111 5.99 3.78 16.64
CA HIS A 111 5.38 4.86 17.40
C HIS A 111 4.74 4.41 18.73
N ASN A 112 4.94 3.14 19.11
CA ASN A 112 4.37 2.52 20.31
C ASN A 112 2.86 2.76 20.45
N LEU A 113 2.11 2.51 19.37
CA LEU A 113 0.66 2.65 19.28
C LEU A 113 -0.05 1.30 19.45
N ASP A 114 -1.33 1.35 19.81
CA ASP A 114 -2.16 0.15 19.86
C ASP A 114 -2.51 -0.30 18.43
N LEU A 115 -1.92 -1.45 18.03
CA LEU A 115 -2.15 -2.06 16.73
C LEU A 115 -3.62 -2.44 16.52
N SER A 116 -4.29 -2.96 17.56
CA SER A 116 -5.67 -3.43 17.45
C SER A 116 -6.63 -2.28 17.10
N GLU A 117 -6.43 -1.12 17.73
CA GLU A 117 -7.15 0.10 17.44
C GLU A 117 -6.82 0.65 16.05
N LEU A 118 -5.55 0.61 15.62
CA LEU A 118 -5.11 1.09 14.31
C LEU A 118 -5.63 0.23 13.15
N MET A 119 -5.85 -1.06 13.40
CA MET A 119 -6.43 -2.01 12.46
C MET A 119 -7.95 -1.83 12.30
N SER A 120 -8.61 -1.22 13.29
CA SER A 120 -10.07 -1.05 13.32
C SER A 120 -10.60 0.07 12.38
N SER A 121 -11.92 0.27 12.40
CA SER A 121 -12.60 1.41 11.75
C SER A 121 -12.83 2.60 12.69
N SER A 122 -12.06 2.73 13.78
CA SER A 122 -12.25 3.78 14.78
C SER A 122 -11.72 5.15 14.34
N SER A 123 -12.15 6.20 15.07
CA SER A 123 -11.62 7.56 14.92
C SER A 123 -10.12 7.65 15.27
N TYR A 124 -9.62 6.69 16.05
CA TYR A 124 -8.20 6.53 16.36
C TYR A 124 -7.39 6.36 15.08
N LYS A 125 -7.78 5.45 14.19
CA LYS A 125 -7.12 5.28 12.89
C LYS A 125 -7.12 6.55 12.06
N GLU A 126 -8.25 7.24 12.00
CA GLU A 126 -8.37 8.45 11.17
C GLU A 126 -7.48 9.60 11.69
N ARG A 127 -7.27 9.68 13.01
CA ARG A 127 -6.32 10.63 13.63
C ARG A 127 -4.90 10.46 13.10
N TYR A 128 -4.43 9.21 12.98
CA TYR A 128 -3.07 8.91 12.56
C TYR A 128 -2.89 8.72 11.05
N ARG A 129 -3.97 8.61 10.28
CA ARG A 129 -3.93 8.34 8.83
C ARG A 129 -2.97 9.26 8.07
N ARG A 130 -3.00 10.58 8.32
CA ARG A 130 -2.09 11.53 7.64
C ARG A 130 -0.62 11.29 7.98
N GLN A 131 -0.32 11.03 9.25
CA GLN A 131 1.04 10.76 9.72
C GLN A 131 1.55 9.43 9.15
N MET A 132 0.73 8.39 9.22
CA MET A 132 1.03 7.06 8.69
C MET A 132 1.28 7.06 7.18
N VAL A 133 0.46 7.80 6.40
CA VAL A 133 0.71 7.97 4.97
C VAL A 133 2.04 8.68 4.74
N ARG A 134 2.30 9.80 5.42
CA ARG A 134 3.56 10.55 5.25
C ARG A 134 4.78 9.72 5.64
N TRP A 135 4.69 8.95 6.73
CA TRP A 135 5.73 8.05 7.21
C TRP A 135 5.96 6.91 6.21
N GLY A 136 4.90 6.26 5.74
CA GLY A 136 5.00 5.19 4.75
C GLY A 136 5.59 5.66 3.43
N GLU A 137 5.20 6.83 2.93
CA GLU A 137 5.78 7.43 1.73
C GLU A 137 7.26 7.82 1.94
N LYS A 138 7.67 8.15 3.18
CA LYS A 138 9.09 8.37 3.50
C LYS A 138 9.89 7.09 3.35
N LEU A 139 9.41 5.97 3.88
CA LEU A 139 10.08 4.68 3.74
C LEU A 139 10.11 4.20 2.28
N ARG A 140 9.01 4.38 1.54
CA ARG A 140 8.95 4.03 0.10
C ARG A 140 9.92 4.81 -0.77
N ARG A 141 10.26 6.06 -0.41
CA ARG A 141 11.28 6.83 -1.12
C ARG A 141 12.68 6.23 -1.00
N SER A 142 12.97 5.60 0.12
CA SER A 142 14.24 4.87 0.32
C SER A 142 14.16 3.47 -0.30
N ASP A 143 13.02 2.81 -0.19
CA ASP A 143 12.79 1.47 -0.73
C ASP A 143 11.31 1.28 -1.10
N ALA A 144 11.03 1.31 -2.40
CA ALA A 144 9.68 1.26 -2.94
C ALA A 144 8.94 -0.06 -2.64
N THR A 145 9.66 -1.11 -2.24
CA THR A 145 9.12 -2.47 -2.05
C THR A 145 9.08 -2.90 -0.58
N VAL A 146 9.51 -2.05 0.36
CA VAL A 146 9.59 -2.35 1.80
C VAL A 146 8.32 -2.98 2.37
N PHE A 147 7.15 -2.44 2.03
CA PHE A 147 5.88 -2.95 2.54
C PHE A 147 5.40 -4.21 1.83
N CYS A 148 5.83 -4.45 0.58
CA CYS A 148 5.54 -5.70 -0.10
C CYS A 148 6.35 -6.85 0.51
N ARG A 149 7.63 -6.60 0.84
CA ARG A 149 8.46 -7.57 1.58
C ARG A 149 7.89 -7.86 2.95
N LYS A 150 7.55 -6.82 3.74
CA LYS A 150 6.92 -6.99 5.04
C LYS A 150 5.58 -7.73 4.96
N ALA A 151 4.79 -7.54 3.90
CA ALA A 151 3.54 -8.26 3.71
C ALA A 151 3.75 -9.77 3.60
N LEU A 152 4.78 -10.22 2.88
CA LEU A 152 5.11 -11.63 2.76
C LEU A 152 5.80 -12.18 4.01
N GLN A 153 6.61 -11.37 4.69
CA GLN A 153 7.18 -11.72 5.98
C GLN A 153 6.07 -11.99 7.01
N TYR A 154 5.10 -11.08 7.15
CA TYR A 154 3.97 -11.26 8.07
C TYR A 154 3.07 -12.40 7.64
N LEU A 155 2.87 -12.61 6.34
CA LEU A 155 2.17 -13.80 5.84
C LEU A 155 2.86 -15.09 6.30
N ASP A 156 4.19 -15.15 6.24
CA ASP A 156 4.97 -16.31 6.64
C ASP A 156 4.99 -16.55 8.17
N GLU A 157 5.02 -15.47 8.95
CA GLU A 157 4.94 -15.51 10.41
C GLU A 157 3.54 -15.91 10.89
N ASP A 158 2.49 -15.35 10.28
CA ASP A 158 1.11 -15.52 10.71
C ASP A 158 0.47 -16.82 10.16
N TYR A 159 0.98 -17.37 9.04
CA TYR A 159 0.43 -18.57 8.39
C TYR A 159 1.47 -19.69 8.28
N PRO A 160 1.34 -20.79 9.06
CA PRO A 160 2.32 -21.86 9.09
C PRO A 160 2.35 -22.71 7.81
N VAL A 161 1.34 -22.57 6.93
CA VAL A 161 1.23 -23.32 5.68
C VAL A 161 1.28 -22.35 4.50
N LYS A 162 2.26 -22.55 3.62
CA LYS A 162 2.43 -21.78 2.39
C LYS A 162 1.20 -21.93 1.48
N PRO A 163 0.53 -20.83 1.07
CA PRO A 163 -0.63 -20.89 0.19
C PRO A 163 -0.23 -21.13 -1.27
N SER A 164 -1.11 -21.78 -2.04
CA SER A 164 -0.94 -21.91 -3.49
C SER A 164 -1.20 -20.58 -4.23
N VAL A 165 -2.04 -19.72 -3.66
CA VAL A 165 -2.42 -18.43 -4.23
C VAL A 165 -2.33 -17.31 -3.20
N VAL A 166 -1.72 -16.18 -3.58
CA VAL A 166 -1.71 -14.95 -2.79
C VAL A 166 -2.44 -13.84 -3.56
N ILE A 167 -3.49 -13.29 -2.95
CA ILE A 167 -4.29 -12.20 -3.50
C ILE A 167 -3.88 -10.90 -2.81
N ILE A 168 -3.22 -10.00 -3.54
CA ILE A 168 -2.85 -8.68 -3.05
C ILE A 168 -4.00 -7.72 -3.33
N ALA A 169 -4.78 -7.36 -2.30
CA ALA A 169 -6.08 -6.70 -2.45
C ALA A 169 -6.01 -5.19 -2.72
N ASP A 170 -4.89 -4.54 -2.40
CA ASP A 170 -4.77 -3.08 -2.38
C ASP A 170 -3.45 -2.56 -2.99
N CYS A 171 -3.06 -3.09 -4.16
CA CYS A 171 -1.97 -2.53 -4.95
C CYS A 171 -2.30 -1.08 -5.35
N ARG A 172 -1.35 -0.17 -5.12
CA ARG A 172 -1.50 1.27 -5.38
C ARG A 172 -0.37 1.85 -6.21
N ARG A 173 0.74 1.14 -6.39
CA ARG A 173 1.94 1.64 -7.07
C ARG A 173 2.41 0.65 -8.13
N PRO A 174 3.03 1.12 -9.23
CA PRO A 174 3.71 0.25 -10.18
C PRO A 174 4.77 -0.64 -9.52
N SER A 175 5.51 -0.11 -8.54
CA SER A 175 6.50 -0.86 -7.77
C SER A 175 5.91 -2.05 -7.00
N ASP A 176 4.64 -1.96 -6.57
CA ASP A 176 3.96 -3.10 -5.95
C ASP A 176 3.81 -4.23 -6.98
N LEU A 177 3.36 -3.90 -8.20
CA LEU A 177 3.17 -4.87 -9.29
C LEU A 177 4.50 -5.48 -9.75
N GLU A 178 5.53 -4.64 -9.92
CA GLU A 178 6.88 -5.07 -10.31
C GLU A 178 7.46 -6.06 -9.30
N TYR A 179 7.32 -5.76 -8.00
CA TYR A 179 7.79 -6.64 -6.94
C TYR A 179 7.09 -8.01 -6.98
N PHE A 180 5.76 -8.07 -6.95
CA PHE A 180 5.07 -9.37 -6.96
C PHE A 180 5.24 -10.12 -8.29
N SER A 181 5.47 -9.41 -9.39
CA SER A 181 5.79 -10.03 -10.68
C SER A 181 7.18 -10.65 -10.76
N SER A 182 8.13 -10.22 -9.91
CA SER A 182 9.50 -10.76 -9.93
C SER A 182 9.67 -12.04 -9.12
N LEU A 183 8.74 -12.33 -8.19
CA LEU A 183 8.81 -13.47 -7.27
C LEU A 183 8.56 -14.82 -7.94
N ASN A 184 7.74 -14.87 -8.99
CA ASN A 184 7.47 -16.10 -9.72
C ASN A 184 7.69 -15.89 -11.22
N LYS A 185 8.80 -16.43 -11.73
CA LYS A 185 9.16 -16.33 -13.16
C LYS A 185 8.41 -17.32 -14.04
N SER A 186 7.98 -18.45 -13.46
CA SER A 186 7.28 -19.52 -14.19
C SER A 186 5.81 -19.18 -14.42
N THR A 187 5.20 -18.46 -13.49
CA THR A 187 3.79 -18.06 -13.57
C THR A 187 3.66 -16.54 -13.41
N PRO A 188 3.28 -15.81 -14.47
CA PRO A 188 3.21 -14.35 -14.40
C PRO A 188 2.14 -13.88 -13.41
N LEU A 189 2.41 -12.73 -12.79
CA LEU A 189 1.46 -12.01 -11.95
C LEU A 189 0.16 -11.78 -12.73
N LEU A 190 -0.97 -12.17 -12.15
CA LEU A 190 -2.29 -11.86 -12.71
C LEU A 190 -2.78 -10.52 -12.15
N HIS A 191 -2.74 -9.45 -12.94
CA HIS A 191 -3.23 -8.14 -12.54
C HIS A 191 -4.71 -7.94 -12.93
N LEU A 192 -5.54 -7.74 -11.91
CA LEU A 192 -6.98 -7.52 -12.01
C LEU A 192 -7.31 -6.05 -11.69
N ARG A 193 -7.87 -5.33 -12.66
CA ARG A 193 -8.30 -3.94 -12.48
C ARG A 193 -9.80 -3.89 -12.21
N VAL A 194 -10.18 -3.57 -10.97
CA VAL A 194 -11.59 -3.46 -10.56
C VAL A 194 -12.12 -2.06 -10.80
N VAL A 195 -13.14 -1.98 -11.64
CA VAL A 195 -13.82 -0.73 -12.02
C VAL A 195 -15.28 -0.74 -11.64
N ALA A 196 -15.79 0.44 -11.32
CA ALA A 196 -17.20 0.72 -11.23
C ALA A 196 -17.41 2.18 -11.66
N SER A 197 -18.53 2.44 -12.32
CA SER A 197 -18.89 3.75 -12.84
C SER A 197 -19.00 4.78 -11.70
N PRO A 198 -18.83 6.07 -11.99
CA PRO A 198 -19.08 7.12 -11.01
C PRO A 198 -20.48 7.03 -10.38
N ALA A 199 -21.50 6.63 -11.16
CA ALA A 199 -22.87 6.41 -10.66
C ALA A 199 -22.92 5.28 -9.61
N THR A 200 -22.36 4.12 -9.92
CA THR A 200 -22.29 2.99 -9.00
C THR A 200 -21.46 3.30 -7.76
N ARG A 201 -20.34 4.01 -7.92
CA ARG A 201 -19.52 4.45 -6.79
C ARG A 201 -20.30 5.41 -5.89
N LYS A 202 -21.02 6.39 -6.47
CA LYS A 202 -21.89 7.32 -5.71
C LYS A 202 -22.99 6.57 -4.95
N ALA A 203 -23.64 5.60 -5.57
CA ALA A 203 -24.63 4.74 -4.91
C ALA A 203 -24.04 3.96 -3.71
N ARG A 204 -22.72 3.74 -3.68
CA ARG A 204 -21.97 3.13 -2.55
C ARG A 204 -21.41 4.16 -1.56
N GLY A 205 -21.91 5.39 -1.61
CA GLY A 205 -21.48 6.49 -0.76
C GLY A 205 -20.11 7.08 -1.13
N TRP A 206 -19.74 7.05 -2.41
CA TRP A 206 -18.58 7.81 -2.89
C TRP A 206 -18.95 9.28 -3.11
N THR A 207 -18.21 10.15 -2.46
CA THR A 207 -18.18 11.59 -2.75
C THR A 207 -16.75 11.98 -3.05
N TYR A 208 -16.54 12.68 -4.17
CA TYR A 208 -15.22 13.13 -4.58
C TYR A 208 -14.58 13.98 -3.48
N SER A 209 -13.34 13.67 -3.13
CA SER A 209 -12.56 14.37 -2.13
C SER A 209 -11.21 14.75 -2.73
N SER A 210 -11.00 16.05 -2.96
CA SER A 210 -9.71 16.57 -3.43
C SER A 210 -8.60 16.26 -2.42
N GLY A 211 -7.43 15.88 -2.90
CA GLY A 211 -6.31 15.38 -2.10
C GLY A 211 -6.43 13.91 -1.69
N ILE A 212 -7.53 13.23 -2.02
CA ILE A 212 -7.70 11.78 -1.82
C ILE A 212 -7.89 11.11 -3.19
N ASP A 213 -8.96 11.47 -3.90
CA ASP A 213 -9.33 10.80 -5.15
C ASP A 213 -8.45 11.18 -6.35
N ASN A 214 -7.66 12.26 -6.24
CA ASN A 214 -6.62 12.65 -7.19
C ASN A 214 -5.20 12.46 -6.64
N ALA A 215 -5.06 11.86 -5.46
CA ALA A 215 -3.75 11.56 -4.92
C ALA A 215 -3.13 10.36 -5.66
N GLU A 216 -1.81 10.30 -5.65
CA GLU A 216 -1.06 9.17 -6.22
C GLU A 216 -1.52 7.82 -5.63
N THR A 217 -1.90 7.78 -4.35
CA THR A 217 -2.48 6.59 -3.67
C THR A 217 -3.74 6.01 -4.34
N GLU A 218 -4.43 6.77 -5.18
CA GLU A 218 -5.61 6.32 -5.92
C GLU A 218 -5.39 6.27 -7.45
N CYS A 219 -4.49 7.10 -7.99
CA CYS A 219 -4.32 7.29 -9.44
C CYS A 219 -3.07 6.65 -10.06
N ALA A 220 -2.08 6.22 -9.28
CA ALA A 220 -0.79 5.76 -9.85
C ALA A 220 -0.88 4.48 -10.71
N LEU A 221 -2.00 3.77 -10.67
CA LEU A 221 -2.26 2.61 -11.52
C LEU A 221 -3.34 2.88 -12.58
N ASP A 222 -3.69 4.14 -12.85
CA ASP A 222 -4.70 4.48 -13.86
C ASP A 222 -4.24 4.13 -15.29
N THR A 223 -2.94 4.25 -15.57
CA THR A 223 -2.34 3.90 -16.87
C THR A 223 -1.64 2.54 -16.89
N ALA A 224 -1.69 1.79 -15.78
CA ALA A 224 -1.01 0.50 -15.68
C ALA A 224 -1.75 -0.58 -16.49
N SER A 225 -1.01 -1.43 -17.19
CA SER A 225 -1.58 -2.57 -17.90
C SER A 225 -2.16 -3.59 -16.92
N PHE A 226 -3.31 -4.17 -17.26
CA PHE A 226 -3.94 -5.25 -16.50
C PHE A 226 -4.31 -6.41 -17.42
N ASP A 227 -4.41 -7.62 -16.87
CA ASP A 227 -4.77 -8.81 -17.63
C ASP A 227 -6.28 -8.95 -17.76
N VAL A 228 -7.03 -8.58 -16.70
CA VAL A 228 -8.49 -8.64 -16.69
C VAL A 228 -9.08 -7.38 -16.07
N LEU A 229 -10.02 -6.78 -16.81
CA LEU A 229 -10.89 -5.75 -16.27
C LEU A 229 -12.07 -6.39 -15.54
N VAL A 230 -12.21 -6.10 -14.26
CA VAL A 230 -13.30 -6.57 -13.42
C VAL A 230 -14.34 -5.48 -13.30
N VAL A 231 -15.50 -5.69 -13.94
CA VAL A 231 -16.59 -4.71 -14.04
C VAL A 231 -17.60 -4.97 -12.92
N ASN A 232 -17.54 -4.16 -11.88
CA ASN A 232 -18.39 -4.28 -10.69
C ASN A 232 -19.54 -3.26 -10.70
N GLU A 233 -20.38 -3.29 -11.73
CA GLU A 233 -21.61 -2.49 -11.81
C GLU A 233 -22.80 -3.17 -11.15
N SER A 234 -22.94 -4.49 -11.35
CA SER A 234 -24.04 -5.30 -10.86
C SER A 234 -23.58 -6.73 -10.58
N LYS A 235 -24.43 -7.54 -9.94
CA LYS A 235 -24.16 -8.97 -9.77
C LYS A 235 -23.85 -9.66 -11.11
N ARG A 236 -24.63 -9.36 -12.15
CA ARG A 236 -24.42 -9.93 -13.50
C ARG A 236 -23.05 -9.59 -14.08
N THR A 237 -22.61 -8.33 -14.01
CA THR A 237 -21.31 -7.94 -14.58
C THR A 237 -20.16 -8.53 -13.76
N LEU A 238 -20.31 -8.59 -12.43
CA LEU A 238 -19.33 -9.20 -11.55
C LEU A 238 -19.17 -10.69 -11.83
N ASP A 239 -20.28 -11.43 -11.99
CA ASP A 239 -20.27 -12.85 -12.31
C ASP A 239 -19.59 -13.13 -13.67
N LEU A 240 -19.82 -12.26 -14.66
CA LEU A 240 -19.13 -12.33 -15.95
C LEU A 240 -17.63 -12.08 -15.82
N SER A 241 -17.24 -11.06 -15.05
CA SER A 241 -15.83 -10.80 -14.78
C SER A 241 -15.16 -11.95 -14.01
N LEU A 242 -15.85 -12.57 -13.04
CA LEU A 242 -15.32 -13.73 -12.31
C LEU A 242 -15.07 -14.91 -13.26
N LYS A 243 -15.97 -15.15 -14.23
CA LYS A 243 -15.75 -16.17 -15.28
C LYS A 243 -14.49 -15.89 -16.11
N LEU A 244 -14.22 -14.63 -16.45
CA LEU A 244 -12.98 -14.26 -17.16
C LEU A 244 -11.75 -14.50 -16.29
N VAL A 245 -11.78 -14.11 -15.02
CA VAL A 245 -10.67 -14.36 -14.09
C VAL A 245 -10.40 -15.86 -13.94
N LYS A 246 -11.44 -16.70 -13.83
CA LYS A 246 -11.28 -18.16 -13.80
C LYS A 246 -10.60 -18.71 -15.06
N ARG A 247 -10.93 -18.18 -16.24
CA ARG A 247 -10.26 -18.56 -17.49
C ARG A 247 -8.77 -18.18 -17.47
N ALA A 248 -8.45 -16.99 -16.96
CA ALA A 248 -7.07 -16.53 -16.82
C ALA A 248 -6.26 -17.35 -15.79
N LEU A 249 -6.89 -17.80 -14.70
CA LEU A 249 -6.26 -18.67 -13.72
C LEU A 249 -5.89 -20.03 -14.31
N ASN A 250 -6.76 -20.59 -15.15
CA ASN A 250 -6.56 -21.88 -15.82
C ASN A 250 -5.60 -21.83 -17.03
N GLY A 251 -4.87 -20.74 -17.25
CA GLY A 251 -3.88 -20.64 -18.32
C GLY A 251 -4.45 -20.42 -19.72
N ASN A 252 -5.76 -20.21 -19.86
CA ASN A 252 -6.33 -19.80 -21.15
C ASN A 252 -6.00 -18.32 -21.38
N HIS A 253 -4.93 -18.05 -22.13
CA HIS A 253 -4.46 -16.70 -22.44
C HIS A 253 -5.62 -15.79 -22.89
N LEU A 254 -6.00 -14.85 -22.02
CA LEU A 254 -6.81 -13.71 -22.42
C LEU A 254 -5.85 -12.69 -23.05
N ARG A 255 -6.20 -12.18 -24.24
CA ARG A 255 -5.44 -11.09 -24.88
C ARG A 255 -5.41 -9.91 -23.91
N LYS A 256 -4.23 -9.36 -23.61
CA LYS A 256 -4.08 -8.16 -22.77
C LYS A 256 -5.00 -7.07 -23.31
N ALA A 257 -5.95 -6.61 -22.49
CA ALA A 257 -6.80 -5.50 -22.85
C ALA A 257 -6.00 -4.19 -22.67
N ALA A 258 -5.95 -3.38 -23.72
CA ALA A 258 -5.37 -2.04 -23.66
C ALA A 258 -6.29 -1.07 -22.93
N THR A 259 -5.65 -0.06 -22.33
CA THR A 259 -6.15 1.09 -21.56
C THR A 259 -7.59 1.54 -21.87
N ILE A 260 -8.38 1.78 -20.82
CA ILE A 260 -9.66 2.52 -20.87
C ILE A 260 -9.41 3.98 -20.53
#